data_AF-A0A944ZSS5-F1
#
_entry.id   AF-A0A944ZSS5-F1
#
_cell.length_a   1.000
_cell.length_b   1.000
_cell.length_c   1.000
_cell.angle_alpha   90.00
_cell.angle_beta   90.00
_cell.angle_gamma   90.00
#
_symmetry.space_group_name_H-M   'P 1'
#
loop_
_entity.id
_entity.type
_entity.pdbx_description
1 polymer ?
#
loop_
_entity_poly.entity_id
_entity_poly.type
_entity_poly.pdbx_seq_one_letter_code
_entity_poly.pdbx_strand_id
1 'polypeptide(L)'
;MSKTTYKKSRNGSQKPKTRKHSQYTHYVSTQIHKDLSKLSTTKTTLTMTKELIPILTNIGLTEKESKVYLSTLEIGSSVVSEIAKKAKINRVTTYDILQKLKEKGLVSNFTKARIKYFTATEPEIIASNFEQKTKALNTAVPHLKRLQGETSHPRIQYFEGLDGIKTIYQDTLTSKTEILNFSNSEKIRKYWPEYDKEYVTIRAKKNIHLKGIVTEDEAGKKVKEEDKMYNREIRLINKKQYLFTNETNIYDNKVSIISFSEQELIGMIIESPEIADSQRAIFQMCWDFASPHRKNRNKDNLSLF
;
A
#
# COMPACT_ATOMS: atom_id res chain seq x y z
N MET A 1 74.96 -40.21 -42.25
CA MET A 1 73.96 -41.30 -42.29
C MET A 1 74.00 -42.07 -40.96
N SER A 2 72.82 -42.32 -40.36
CA SER A 2 72.42 -43.24 -39.26
C SER A 2 73.48 -43.76 -38.26
N LYS A 3 73.48 -43.36 -36.98
CA LYS A 3 72.69 -43.85 -35.81
C LYS A 3 72.73 -45.36 -35.53
N THR A 4 73.29 -45.74 -34.37
CA THR A 4 72.70 -46.46 -33.18
C THR A 4 73.87 -46.82 -32.24
N THR A 5 73.92 -46.56 -30.92
CA THR A 5 73.40 -47.37 -29.77
C THR A 5 73.99 -46.81 -28.45
N TYR A 6 73.45 -47.27 -27.29
CA TYR A 6 73.87 -47.15 -25.86
C TYR A 6 73.05 -46.15 -25.00
N LYS A 7 72.58 -46.43 -23.76
CA LYS A 7 72.79 -47.51 -22.77
C LYS A 7 71.64 -47.47 -21.74
N LYS A 8 71.27 -48.62 -21.15
CA LYS A 8 70.36 -48.79 -19.99
C LYS A 8 71.16 -48.69 -18.68
N SER A 9 70.62 -48.07 -17.61
CA SER A 9 70.44 -48.67 -16.26
C SER A 9 70.25 -47.66 -15.09
N ARG A 10 69.05 -47.77 -14.47
CA ARG A 10 68.65 -47.73 -13.04
C ARG A 10 68.71 -46.46 -12.16
N ASN A 11 67.47 -46.10 -11.76
CA ASN A 11 66.92 -45.71 -10.45
C ASN A 11 67.54 -44.59 -9.61
N GLY A 12 66.76 -43.52 -9.46
CA GLY A 12 66.86 -42.52 -8.40
C GLY A 12 65.53 -41.79 -8.19
N SER A 13 64.96 -41.94 -7.00
CA SER A 13 63.63 -41.50 -6.55
C SER A 13 63.49 -39.97 -6.49
N GLN A 14 62.43 -39.42 -7.09
CA GLN A 14 62.07 -37.99 -7.02
C GLN A 14 61.25 -37.67 -5.75
N LYS A 15 61.63 -36.62 -5.01
CA LYS A 15 60.79 -35.94 -3.99
C LYS A 15 60.46 -34.52 -4.46
N PRO A 16 59.20 -34.03 -4.35
CA PRO A 16 58.86 -32.67 -4.78
C PRO A 16 59.03 -31.63 -3.66
N LYS A 17 59.52 -30.44 -4.05
CA LYS A 17 59.53 -29.20 -3.25
C LYS A 17 58.17 -28.49 -3.38
N THR A 18 57.22 -28.74 -2.48
CA THR A 18 55.93 -28.02 -2.44
C THR A 18 55.45 -27.83 -1.00
N ARG A 19 55.90 -26.79 -0.29
CA ARG A 19 55.34 -26.48 1.04
C ARG A 19 55.19 -25.00 1.43
N LYS A 20 55.73 -24.04 0.66
CA LYS A 20 55.58 -22.59 0.97
C LYS A 20 54.49 -21.84 0.18
N HIS A 21 53.99 -22.38 -0.94
CA HIS A 21 52.91 -21.75 -1.71
C HIS A 21 51.48 -22.04 -1.18
N SER A 22 51.31 -23.11 -0.41
CA SER A 22 50.00 -23.53 0.10
C SER A 22 49.50 -22.69 1.28
N GLN A 23 50.39 -22.15 2.12
CA GLN A 23 49.98 -21.33 3.27
C GLN A 23 49.55 -19.90 2.89
N TYR A 24 50.19 -19.32 1.87
CA TYR A 24 49.82 -17.98 1.36
C TYR A 24 48.47 -17.99 0.61
N THR A 25 48.23 -19.02 -0.19
CA THR A 25 46.95 -19.20 -0.91
C THR A 25 45.78 -19.47 0.03
N HIS A 26 46.01 -20.21 1.13
CA HIS A 26 44.99 -20.45 2.15
C HIS A 26 44.66 -19.18 2.94
N TYR A 27 45.64 -18.33 3.29
CA TYR A 27 45.36 -17.08 4.01
C TYR A 27 44.54 -16.08 3.16
N VAL A 28 44.91 -15.91 1.88
CA VAL A 28 44.21 -15.01 0.96
C VAL A 28 42.79 -15.51 0.66
N SER A 29 42.58 -16.83 0.47
CA SER A 29 41.24 -17.37 0.23
C SER A 29 40.34 -17.26 1.46
N THR A 30 40.88 -17.43 2.67
CA THR A 30 40.11 -17.30 3.92
C THR A 30 39.71 -15.85 4.19
N GLN A 31 40.57 -14.89 3.84
CA GLN A 31 40.27 -13.46 3.95
C GLN A 31 39.21 -13.02 2.94
N ILE A 32 39.34 -13.46 1.68
CA ILE A 32 38.37 -13.19 0.61
C ILE A 32 37.01 -13.81 0.95
N HIS A 33 36.97 -15.04 1.48
CA HIS A 33 35.71 -15.66 1.92
C HIS A 33 35.05 -14.91 3.10
N LYS A 34 35.84 -14.42 4.07
CA LYS A 34 35.31 -13.57 5.16
C LYS A 34 34.77 -12.25 4.63
N ASP A 35 35.46 -11.60 3.69
CA ASP A 35 35.01 -10.33 3.13
C ASP A 35 33.78 -10.50 2.23
N LEU A 36 33.70 -11.57 1.44
CA LEU A 36 32.50 -11.92 0.65
C LEU A 36 31.29 -12.28 1.51
N SER A 37 31.49 -12.96 2.65
CA SER A 37 30.41 -13.23 3.61
C SER A 37 29.88 -11.94 4.23
N LYS A 38 30.76 -11.02 4.64
CA LYS A 38 30.39 -9.69 5.16
C LYS A 38 29.68 -8.84 4.12
N LEU A 39 30.11 -8.88 2.86
CA LEU A 39 29.49 -8.20 1.72
C LEU A 39 28.07 -8.74 1.45
N SER A 40 27.86 -10.05 1.57
CA SER A 40 26.53 -10.68 1.44
C SER A 40 25.61 -10.28 2.60
N THR A 41 26.09 -10.32 3.85
CA THR A 41 25.30 -9.91 5.02
C THR A 41 24.96 -8.42 4.97
N THR A 42 25.93 -7.54 4.66
CA THR A 42 25.66 -6.08 4.56
C THR A 42 24.68 -5.75 3.44
N LYS A 43 24.75 -6.41 2.29
CA LYS A 43 23.81 -6.18 1.18
C LYS A 43 22.39 -6.61 1.54
N THR A 44 22.23 -7.71 2.28
CA THR A 44 20.94 -8.16 2.82
C THR A 44 20.41 -7.22 3.90
N THR A 45 21.25 -6.78 4.86
CA THR A 45 20.86 -5.83 5.90
C THR A 45 20.45 -4.48 5.31
N LEU A 46 21.21 -3.93 4.36
CA LEU A 46 20.88 -2.68 3.65
C LEU A 46 19.56 -2.75 2.88
N THR A 47 19.24 -3.91 2.29
CA THR A 47 17.97 -4.11 1.57
C THR A 47 16.80 -4.13 2.55
N MET A 48 16.94 -4.83 3.68
CA MET A 48 15.95 -4.86 4.77
C MET A 48 15.75 -3.48 5.40
N THR A 49 16.82 -2.72 5.67
CA THR A 49 16.73 -1.35 6.21
C THR A 49 15.94 -0.42 5.28
N LYS A 50 16.04 -0.62 3.96
CA LYS A 50 15.32 0.19 2.97
C LYS A 50 13.81 -0.09 2.97
N GLU A 51 13.41 -1.33 3.24
CA GLU A 51 12.00 -1.73 3.37
C GLU A 51 11.36 -1.25 4.69
N LEU A 52 12.16 -1.04 5.74
CA LEU A 52 11.68 -0.57 7.05
C LEU A 52 11.39 0.94 7.08
N ILE A 53 12.04 1.74 6.23
CA ILE A 53 11.83 3.20 6.21
C ILE A 53 10.36 3.54 5.89
N PRO A 54 9.72 2.99 4.83
CA PRO A 54 8.29 3.20 4.56
C PRO A 54 7.37 2.86 5.75
N ILE A 55 7.67 1.79 6.49
CA ILE A 55 6.88 1.38 7.65
C ILE A 55 7.01 2.42 8.77
N LEU A 56 8.23 2.87 9.05
CA LEU A 56 8.49 3.89 10.05
C LEU A 56 7.90 5.26 9.65
N THR A 57 7.87 5.58 8.37
CA THR A 57 7.21 6.82 7.90
C THR A 57 5.69 6.77 8.07
N ASN A 58 5.07 5.59 7.85
CA ASN A 58 3.63 5.42 8.06
C ASN A 58 3.21 5.59 9.53
N ILE A 59 4.12 5.37 10.49
CA ILE A 59 3.86 5.63 11.91
C ILE A 59 4.29 7.04 12.37
N GLY A 60 4.58 7.95 11.42
CA GLY A 60 4.80 9.37 11.69
C GLY A 60 6.24 9.79 11.95
N LEU A 61 7.22 9.05 11.44
CA LEU A 61 8.63 9.50 11.36
C LEU A 61 8.91 10.11 9.99
N THR A 62 9.83 11.06 9.94
CA THR A 62 10.43 11.50 8.67
C THR A 62 11.46 10.48 8.19
N GLU A 63 11.80 10.51 6.90
CA GLU A 63 12.82 9.61 6.34
C GLU A 63 14.17 9.73 7.08
N LYS A 64 14.55 10.95 7.49
CA LYS A 64 15.78 11.19 8.27
C LYS A 64 15.66 10.63 9.70
N GLU A 65 14.51 10.79 10.35
CA GLU A 65 14.24 10.19 11.67
C GLU A 65 14.33 8.66 11.61
N SER A 66 13.71 8.04 10.59
CA SER A 66 13.78 6.60 10.36
C SER A 66 15.23 6.11 10.20
N LYS A 67 16.05 6.82 9.43
CA LYS A 67 17.48 6.48 9.25
C LYS A 67 18.27 6.56 10.55
N VAL A 68 18.07 7.61 11.36
CA VAL A 68 18.77 7.75 12.65
C VAL A 68 18.32 6.70 13.65
N TYR A 69 17.02 6.43 13.75
CA TYR A 69 16.47 5.39 14.61
C TYR A 69 17.05 4.01 14.26
N LEU A 70 16.99 3.61 12.98
CA LEU A 70 17.52 2.34 12.51
C LEU A 70 19.04 2.23 12.73
N SER A 71 19.78 3.34 12.53
CA SER A 71 21.22 3.36 12.80
C SER A 71 21.54 3.18 14.29
N THR A 72 20.74 3.76 15.17
CA THR A 72 20.91 3.61 16.62
C THR A 72 20.52 2.20 17.06
N LEU A 73 19.49 1.60 16.45
CA LEU A 73 19.08 0.23 16.69
C LEU A 73 20.18 -0.78 16.26
N GLU A 74 20.78 -0.58 15.09
CA GLU A 74 21.81 -1.48 14.55
C GLU A 74 23.13 -1.39 15.33
N ILE A 75 23.53 -0.19 15.75
CA ILE A 75 24.78 0.00 16.51
C ILE A 75 24.59 -0.36 18.00
N GLY A 76 23.38 -0.23 18.52
CA GLY A 76 23.11 -0.25 19.96
C GLY A 76 23.47 1.07 20.64
N SER A 77 23.72 1.01 21.95
CA SER A 77 24.03 2.20 22.76
C SER A 77 25.30 2.92 22.28
N SER A 78 25.16 4.13 21.76
CA SER A 78 26.30 4.85 21.16
C SER A 78 26.21 6.37 21.28
N VAL A 79 27.32 7.05 21.00
CA VAL A 79 27.42 8.51 20.99
C VAL A 79 26.93 9.08 19.66
N VAL A 80 26.54 10.35 19.67
CA VAL A 80 25.96 11.03 18.50
C VAL A 80 26.86 11.01 17.27
N SER A 81 28.19 11.08 17.45
CA SER A 81 29.13 11.03 16.33
C SER A 81 29.09 9.71 15.57
N GLU A 82 29.01 8.59 16.28
CA GLU A 82 28.95 7.26 15.66
C GLU A 82 27.61 7.02 14.96
N ILE A 83 26.52 7.44 15.61
CA ILE A 83 25.18 7.36 15.02
C ILE A 83 25.10 8.22 13.76
N ALA A 84 25.61 9.46 13.80
CA ALA A 84 25.64 10.38 12.65
C ALA A 84 26.41 9.78 11.46
N LYS A 85 27.58 9.18 11.74
CA LYS A 85 28.42 8.53 10.74
C LYS A 85 27.70 7.35 10.08
N LYS A 86 27.02 6.52 10.85
CA LYS A 86 26.26 5.37 10.32
C LYS A 86 25.03 5.81 9.54
N ALA A 87 24.27 6.77 10.07
CA ALA A 87 23.08 7.33 9.42
C ALA A 87 23.41 8.14 8.17
N LYS A 88 24.68 8.50 7.97
CA LYS A 88 25.15 9.43 6.92
C LYS A 88 24.41 10.77 6.97
N ILE A 89 24.19 11.26 8.18
CA ILE A 89 23.55 12.55 8.47
C ILE A 89 24.54 13.37 9.31
N ASN A 90 24.60 14.68 9.10
CA ASN A 90 25.51 15.52 9.86
C ASN A 90 25.21 15.46 11.38
N ARG A 91 26.24 15.70 12.20
CA ARG A 91 26.17 15.53 13.66
C ARG A 91 25.10 16.42 14.32
N VAL A 92 24.94 17.65 13.86
CA VAL A 92 23.98 18.62 14.43
C VAL A 92 22.55 18.12 14.22
N THR A 93 22.19 17.83 12.97
CA THR A 93 20.89 17.28 12.61
C THR A 93 20.62 15.94 13.30
N THR A 94 21.65 15.10 13.44
CA THR A 94 21.51 13.82 14.17
C THR A 94 21.19 14.05 15.65
N TYR A 95 21.84 15.03 16.29
CA TYR A 95 21.53 15.38 17.68
C TYR A 95 20.07 15.81 17.85
N ASP A 96 19.59 16.71 16.99
CA ASP A 96 18.22 17.22 17.03
C ASP A 96 17.20 16.10 16.81
N ILE A 97 17.47 15.22 15.84
CA ILE A 97 16.64 14.04 15.58
C ILE A 97 16.62 13.11 16.80
N LEU A 98 17.76 12.84 17.44
CA LEU A 98 17.82 12.00 18.63
C LEU A 98 17.05 12.61 19.82
N GLN A 99 16.97 13.94 19.94
CA GLN A 99 16.10 14.57 20.94
C GLN A 99 14.62 14.36 20.61
N LYS A 100 14.20 14.59 19.35
CA LYS A 100 12.80 14.34 18.92
C LYS A 100 12.39 12.88 19.07
N LEU A 101 13.27 11.95 18.72
CA LEU A 101 13.05 10.52 18.91
C LEU A 101 12.95 10.15 20.39
N LYS A 102 13.67 10.85 21.27
CA LYS A 102 13.52 10.70 22.71
C LYS A 102 12.17 11.19 23.22
N GLU A 103 11.72 12.36 22.78
CA GLU A 103 10.39 12.87 23.11
C GLU A 103 9.26 11.94 22.64
N LYS A 104 9.46 11.28 21.48
CA LYS A 104 8.55 10.25 20.95
C LYS A 104 8.64 8.91 21.70
N GLY A 105 9.58 8.74 22.63
CA GLY A 105 9.82 7.48 23.35
C GLY A 105 10.44 6.37 22.49
N LEU A 106 11.08 6.72 21.38
CA LEU A 106 11.72 5.77 20.45
C LEU A 106 13.21 5.60 20.73
N VAL A 107 13.81 6.53 21.46
CA VAL A 107 15.21 6.51 21.89
C VAL A 107 15.27 6.94 23.35
N SER A 108 16.18 6.36 24.13
CA SER A 108 16.53 6.87 25.45
C SER A 108 18.00 7.27 25.49
N ASN A 109 18.42 7.96 26.54
CA ASN A 109 19.82 8.30 26.75
C ASN A 109 20.25 8.13 28.20
N PHE A 110 21.53 7.85 28.36
CA PHE A 110 22.20 7.79 29.66
C PHE A 110 23.58 8.45 29.54
N THR A 111 24.15 8.81 30.68
CA THR A 111 25.48 9.42 30.74
C THR A 111 26.45 8.45 31.38
N LYS A 112 27.56 8.15 30.69
CA LYS A 112 28.66 7.34 31.20
C LYS A 112 29.96 8.10 31.01
N ALA A 113 30.75 8.26 32.08
CA ALA A 113 32.01 9.01 32.06
C ALA A 113 31.89 10.42 31.45
N ARG A 114 30.84 11.18 31.83
CA ARG A 114 30.49 12.52 31.30
C ARG A 114 30.16 12.56 29.79
N ILE A 115 29.97 11.41 29.15
CA ILE A 115 29.59 11.29 27.75
C ILE A 115 28.15 10.78 27.65
N LYS A 116 27.36 11.41 26.78
CA LYS A 116 25.95 11.06 26.55
C LYS A 116 25.84 9.97 25.48
N TYR A 117 25.26 8.84 25.87
CA TYR A 117 24.96 7.72 24.99
C TYR A 117 23.46 7.70 24.70
N PHE A 118 23.11 7.33 23.48
CA PHE A 118 21.74 7.14 23.03
C PHE A 118 21.53 5.67 22.70
N THR A 119 20.37 5.14 23.06
CA THR A 119 19.97 3.77 22.76
C THR A 119 18.57 3.76 22.17
N ALA A 120 18.37 2.97 21.12
CA ALA A 120 17.04 2.75 20.58
C ALA A 120 16.19 2.00 21.60
N THR A 121 14.90 2.32 21.62
CA THR A 121 13.90 1.54 22.36
C THR A 121 13.63 0.25 21.61
N GLU A 122 13.37 -0.85 22.33
CA GLU A 122 13.09 -2.14 21.71
C GLU A 122 11.85 -2.07 20.80
N PRO A 123 11.88 -2.67 19.60
CA PRO A 123 10.76 -2.62 18.64
C PRO A 123 9.42 -3.08 19.22
N GLU A 124 9.42 -4.08 20.10
CA GLU A 124 8.25 -4.64 20.75
C GLU A 124 7.55 -3.61 21.66
N ILE A 125 8.34 -2.78 22.36
CA ILE A 125 7.82 -1.70 23.21
C ILE A 125 7.17 -0.62 22.34
N ILE A 126 7.78 -0.31 21.19
CA ILE A 126 7.22 0.66 20.25
C ILE A 126 5.87 0.16 19.73
N ALA A 127 5.80 -1.10 19.28
CA ALA A 127 4.56 -1.72 18.82
C ALA A 127 3.47 -1.68 19.91
N SER A 128 3.80 -2.07 21.15
CA SER A 128 2.89 -2.04 22.30
C SER A 128 2.38 -0.62 22.59
N ASN A 129 3.25 0.40 22.55
CA ASN A 129 2.87 1.79 22.77
C ASN A 129 1.85 2.29 21.73
N PHE A 130 2.03 1.93 20.46
CA PHE A 130 1.07 2.28 19.41
C PHE A 130 -0.26 1.53 19.56
N GLU A 131 -0.23 0.27 19.98
CA GLU A 131 -1.44 -0.49 20.28
C GLU A 131 -2.24 0.15 21.43
N GLN A 132 -1.56 0.56 22.51
CA GLN A 132 -2.19 1.25 23.64
C GLN A 132 -2.80 2.59 23.24
N LYS A 133 -2.08 3.41 22.45
CA LYS A 133 -2.61 4.67 21.90
C LYS A 133 -3.85 4.43 21.03
N THR A 134 -3.83 3.38 20.22
CA THR A 134 -4.98 3.00 19.37
C THR A 134 -6.18 2.60 20.22
N LYS A 135 -5.99 1.80 21.27
CA LYS A 135 -7.06 1.43 22.21
C LYS A 135 -7.64 2.65 22.93
N ALA A 136 -6.78 3.57 23.40
CA ALA A 136 -7.21 4.81 24.04
C ALA A 136 -8.02 5.69 23.09
N LEU A 137 -7.56 5.85 21.85
CA LEU A 137 -8.29 6.60 20.82
C LEU A 137 -9.65 5.97 20.52
N ASN A 138 -9.71 4.66 20.31
CA ASN A 138 -10.96 3.94 20.06
C ASN A 138 -11.98 4.10 21.20
N THR A 139 -11.49 4.19 22.44
CA THR A 139 -12.34 4.47 23.62
C THR A 139 -12.86 5.90 23.62
N ALA A 140 -12.08 6.86 23.10
CA ALA A 140 -12.48 8.27 22.98
C ALA A 140 -13.41 8.55 21.79
N VAL A 141 -13.38 7.75 20.72
CA VAL A 141 -14.17 7.96 19.49
C VAL A 141 -15.67 8.23 19.76
N PRO A 142 -16.38 7.47 20.62
CA PRO A 142 -17.78 7.77 20.93
C PRO A 142 -17.99 9.15 21.57
N HIS A 143 -17.03 9.61 22.38
CA HIS A 143 -17.07 10.95 22.96
C HIS A 143 -16.84 12.02 21.91
N LEU A 144 -15.85 11.82 21.02
CA LEU A 144 -15.58 12.73 19.89
C LEU A 144 -16.79 12.84 18.95
N LYS A 145 -17.49 11.73 18.69
CA LYS A 145 -18.74 11.74 17.89
C LYS A 145 -19.85 12.58 18.52
N ARG A 146 -19.93 12.65 19.85
CA ARG A 146 -20.89 13.52 20.54
C ARG A 146 -20.54 15.00 20.47
N LEU A 147 -19.25 15.32 20.30
CA LEU A 147 -18.78 16.70 20.09
C LEU A 147 -18.89 17.13 18.62
N GLN A 148 -19.14 16.19 17.71
CA GLN A 148 -19.34 16.49 16.30
C GLN A 148 -20.62 17.31 16.16
N GLY A 149 -20.48 18.60 15.86
CA GLY A 149 -21.63 19.48 15.66
C GLY A 149 -22.52 18.99 14.53
N GLU A 150 -23.83 19.21 14.68
CA GLU A 150 -24.79 19.04 13.60
C GLU A 150 -24.53 20.12 12.55
N THR A 151 -24.14 19.71 11.34
CA THR A 151 -24.04 20.63 10.21
C THR A 151 -25.34 20.60 9.44
N SER A 152 -26.08 21.72 9.44
CA SER A 152 -27.31 21.91 8.65
C SER A 152 -27.08 22.01 7.13
N HIS A 153 -25.82 21.96 6.70
CA HIS A 153 -25.43 22.06 5.30
C HIS A 153 -24.91 20.71 4.81
N PRO A 154 -25.14 20.35 3.53
CA PRO A 154 -24.57 19.16 2.93
C PRO A 154 -23.06 19.09 3.18
N ARG A 155 -22.59 17.97 3.74
CA ARG A 155 -21.15 17.75 3.89
C ARG A 155 -20.61 17.24 2.57
N ILE A 156 -19.74 18.03 1.95
CA ILE A 156 -19.04 17.65 0.72
C ILE A 156 -17.58 17.38 1.06
N GLN A 157 -17.09 16.20 0.69
CA GLN A 157 -15.69 15.81 0.85
C GLN A 157 -15.10 15.55 -0.52
N TYR A 158 -13.94 16.14 -0.80
CA TYR A 158 -13.18 15.96 -2.04
C TYR A 158 -11.98 15.06 -1.78
N PHE A 159 -11.72 14.14 -2.70
CA PHE A 159 -10.64 13.16 -2.62
C PHE A 159 -9.87 13.15 -3.93
N GLU A 160 -8.55 13.12 -3.84
CA GLU A 160 -7.65 13.15 -4.98
C GLU A 160 -6.77 11.91 -5.04
N GLY A 161 -6.49 11.45 -6.25
CA GLY A 161 -5.65 10.29 -6.52
C GLY A 161 -6.33 8.96 -6.16
N LEU A 162 -5.63 7.87 -6.47
CA LEU A 162 -6.16 6.52 -6.28
C LEU A 162 -6.46 6.23 -4.81
N ASP A 163 -5.60 6.64 -3.88
CA ASP A 163 -5.81 6.41 -2.45
C ASP A 163 -7.02 7.19 -1.91
N GLY A 164 -7.25 8.41 -2.42
CA GLY A 164 -8.45 9.18 -2.13
C GLY A 164 -9.71 8.46 -2.62
N ILE A 165 -9.69 7.94 -3.85
CA ILE A 165 -10.79 7.14 -4.40
C ILE A 165 -11.02 5.87 -3.59
N LYS A 166 -9.97 5.14 -3.19
CA LYS A 166 -10.09 3.97 -2.31
C LYS A 166 -10.78 4.31 -0.99
N THR A 167 -10.53 5.50 -0.46
CA THR A 167 -11.23 6.00 0.75
C THR A 167 -12.73 6.16 0.52
N ILE A 168 -13.15 6.62 -0.66
CA ILE A 168 -14.58 6.69 -1.03
C ILE A 168 -15.21 5.30 -1.02
N TYR A 169 -14.58 4.30 -1.65
CA TYR A 169 -15.09 2.93 -1.63
C TYR A 169 -15.07 2.32 -0.22
N GLN A 170 -14.12 2.70 0.64
CA GLN A 170 -14.16 2.28 2.04
C GLN A 170 -15.37 2.86 2.79
N ASP A 171 -15.79 4.10 2.48
CA ASP A 171 -17.02 4.67 3.03
C ASP A 171 -18.27 3.87 2.61
N THR A 172 -18.36 3.45 1.35
CA THR A 172 -19.49 2.62 0.89
C THR A 172 -19.57 1.25 1.60
N LEU A 173 -18.45 0.72 2.11
CA LEU A 173 -18.42 -0.51 2.93
C LEU A 173 -19.01 -0.33 4.35
N THR A 174 -19.43 0.89 4.69
CA THR A 174 -20.18 1.21 5.91
C THR A 174 -21.69 1.31 5.67
N SER A 175 -22.13 1.23 4.40
CA SER A 175 -23.52 1.35 3.99
C SER A 175 -24.44 0.39 4.74
N LYS A 176 -25.59 0.90 5.18
CA LYS A 176 -26.66 0.09 5.78
C LYS A 176 -27.77 -0.22 4.78
N THR A 177 -27.87 0.53 3.68
CA THR A 177 -28.79 0.26 2.57
C THR A 177 -28.09 -0.48 1.42
N GLU A 178 -28.91 -0.99 0.49
CA GLU A 178 -28.44 -1.37 -0.84
C GLU A 178 -27.77 -0.17 -1.54
N ILE A 179 -26.64 -0.43 -2.20
CA ILE A 179 -25.93 0.58 -3.01
C ILE A 179 -26.52 0.60 -4.41
N LEU A 180 -26.86 1.78 -4.90
CA LEU A 180 -27.30 1.98 -6.29
C LEU A 180 -26.17 2.62 -7.08
N ASN A 181 -25.85 2.08 -8.25
CA ASN A 181 -24.63 2.40 -8.95
C ASN A 181 -24.85 2.67 -10.44
N PHE A 182 -24.26 3.74 -10.96
CA PHE A 182 -24.02 3.94 -12.37
C PHE A 182 -22.52 3.80 -12.61
N SER A 183 -22.07 2.90 -13.48
CA SER A 183 -20.63 2.70 -13.65
C SER A 183 -20.16 2.26 -15.04
N ASN A 184 -18.85 2.43 -15.21
CA ASN A 184 -18.07 1.89 -16.29
C ASN A 184 -17.04 0.92 -15.71
N SER A 185 -17.33 -0.38 -15.81
CA SER A 185 -16.55 -1.43 -15.16
C SER A 185 -15.13 -1.57 -15.72
N GLU A 186 -14.93 -1.23 -16.99
CA GLU A 186 -13.62 -1.24 -17.65
C GLU A 186 -12.71 -0.15 -17.08
N LYS A 187 -13.23 1.09 -16.96
CA LYS A 187 -12.48 2.22 -16.42
C LYS A 187 -11.96 1.97 -15.01
N ILE A 188 -12.81 1.53 -14.09
CA ILE A 188 -12.42 1.31 -12.69
C ILE A 188 -11.23 0.34 -12.62
N ARG A 189 -11.31 -0.78 -13.34
CA ARG A 189 -10.27 -1.83 -13.35
C ARG A 189 -9.00 -1.42 -14.10
N LYS A 190 -9.09 -0.49 -15.06
CA LYS A 190 -7.90 0.11 -15.71
C LYS A 190 -7.03 0.84 -14.68
N TYR A 191 -7.63 1.64 -13.80
CA TYR A 191 -6.88 2.44 -12.81
C TYR A 191 -6.65 1.71 -11.48
N TRP A 192 -7.49 0.73 -11.16
CA TRP A 192 -7.35 -0.11 -9.97
C TRP A 192 -7.48 -1.59 -10.32
N PRO A 193 -6.39 -2.24 -10.79
CA PRO A 193 -6.43 -3.65 -11.21
C PRO A 193 -6.87 -4.62 -10.10
N GLU A 194 -6.50 -4.32 -8.84
CA GLU A 194 -6.85 -5.14 -7.67
C GLU A 194 -8.26 -4.85 -7.11
N TYR A 195 -9.06 -4.00 -7.76
CA TYR A 195 -10.39 -3.56 -7.28
C TYR A 195 -11.31 -4.71 -6.85
N ASP A 196 -11.36 -5.79 -7.64
CA ASP A 196 -12.24 -6.92 -7.33
C ASP A 196 -11.83 -7.60 -6.02
N LYS A 197 -10.53 -7.82 -5.84
CA LYS A 197 -9.98 -8.45 -4.63
C LYS A 197 -10.08 -7.52 -3.42
N GLU A 198 -9.70 -6.26 -3.58
CA GLU A 198 -9.60 -5.29 -2.48
C GLU A 198 -10.95 -4.70 -2.05
N TYR A 199 -11.95 -4.64 -2.93
CA TYR A 199 -13.26 -4.04 -2.61
C TYR A 199 -14.42 -5.02 -2.81
N VAL A 200 -14.57 -5.59 -4.02
CA VAL A 200 -15.77 -6.37 -4.36
C VAL A 200 -15.93 -7.58 -3.45
N THR A 201 -14.85 -8.32 -3.16
CA THR A 201 -14.90 -9.46 -2.23
C THR A 201 -15.28 -9.03 -0.81
N ILE A 202 -14.79 -7.87 -0.34
CA ILE A 202 -15.05 -7.36 1.00
C ILE A 202 -16.51 -6.91 1.12
N ARG A 203 -17.03 -6.18 0.12
CA ARG A 203 -18.44 -5.76 0.07
C ARG A 203 -19.37 -6.96 0.13
N ALA A 204 -19.11 -7.99 -0.68
CA ALA A 204 -19.92 -9.20 -0.71
C ALA A 204 -19.88 -9.96 0.63
N LYS A 205 -18.70 -10.10 1.25
CA LYS A 205 -18.55 -10.70 2.59
C LYS A 205 -19.30 -9.94 3.69
N LYS A 206 -19.42 -8.61 3.56
CA LYS A 206 -20.23 -7.76 4.43
C LYS A 206 -21.74 -7.81 4.13
N ASN A 207 -22.16 -8.61 3.13
CA ASN A 207 -23.54 -8.73 2.68
C ASN A 207 -24.18 -7.41 2.23
N ILE A 208 -23.37 -6.47 1.74
CA ILE A 208 -23.85 -5.18 1.22
C ILE A 208 -24.26 -5.40 -0.23
N HIS A 209 -25.56 -5.28 -0.51
CA HIS A 209 -26.13 -5.52 -1.84
C HIS A 209 -25.89 -4.33 -2.78
N LEU A 210 -25.87 -4.58 -4.09
CA LEU A 210 -25.71 -3.52 -5.10
C LEU A 210 -26.63 -3.73 -6.30
N LYS A 211 -27.28 -2.66 -6.74
CA LYS A 211 -27.94 -2.57 -8.06
C LYS A 211 -27.17 -1.63 -8.96
N GLY A 212 -26.75 -2.12 -10.12
CA GLY A 212 -25.87 -1.37 -11.01
C GLY A 212 -26.41 -1.26 -12.44
N ILE A 213 -26.44 -0.05 -12.98
CA ILE A 213 -26.59 0.19 -14.41
C ILE A 213 -25.19 0.40 -14.97
N VAL A 214 -24.74 -0.55 -15.79
CA VAL A 214 -23.34 -0.65 -16.21
C VAL A 214 -23.24 -0.59 -17.71
N THR A 215 -22.23 0.12 -18.20
CA THR A 215 -21.89 0.15 -19.63
C THR A 215 -21.62 -1.28 -20.15
N GLU A 216 -22.20 -1.65 -21.29
CA GLU A 216 -22.00 -2.95 -21.93
C GLU A 216 -20.62 -3.02 -22.64
N ASP A 217 -19.57 -3.19 -21.84
CA ASP A 217 -18.23 -3.58 -22.27
C ASP A 217 -17.87 -4.98 -21.75
N GLU A 218 -16.69 -5.50 -22.11
CA GLU A 218 -16.25 -6.85 -21.69
C GLU A 218 -16.17 -6.99 -20.17
N ALA A 219 -15.75 -5.93 -19.46
CA ALA A 219 -15.71 -5.94 -18.00
C ALA A 219 -17.12 -5.92 -17.41
N GLY A 220 -18.04 -5.15 -17.97
CA GLY A 220 -19.45 -5.07 -17.55
C GLY A 220 -20.18 -6.41 -17.72
N LYS A 221 -19.96 -7.11 -18.84
CA LYS A 221 -20.50 -8.46 -19.06
C LYS A 221 -20.01 -9.45 -18.01
N LYS A 222 -18.70 -9.49 -17.76
CA LYS A 222 -18.11 -10.34 -16.72
C LYS A 222 -18.69 -10.03 -15.33
N VAL A 223 -18.79 -8.75 -14.98
CA VAL A 223 -19.36 -8.32 -13.70
C VAL A 223 -20.78 -8.83 -13.51
N LYS A 224 -21.60 -8.77 -14.58
CA LYS A 224 -22.97 -9.29 -14.58
C LYS A 224 -23.06 -10.81 -14.42
N GLU A 225 -22.16 -11.57 -15.03
CA GLU A 225 -22.13 -13.03 -14.88
C GLU A 225 -21.87 -13.45 -13.42
N GLU A 226 -21.14 -12.62 -12.68
CA GLU A 226 -20.78 -12.85 -11.28
C GLU A 226 -21.78 -12.23 -10.27
N ASP A 227 -22.95 -11.77 -10.72
CA ASP A 227 -23.94 -11.05 -9.90
C ASP A 227 -24.31 -11.79 -8.60
N LYS A 228 -24.68 -13.06 -8.74
CA LYS A 228 -25.06 -13.92 -7.62
C LYS A 228 -23.89 -14.15 -6.65
N MET A 229 -22.66 -14.23 -7.16
CA MET A 229 -21.46 -14.47 -6.35
C MET A 229 -21.16 -13.28 -5.43
N TYR A 230 -21.45 -12.06 -5.88
CA TYR A 230 -21.07 -10.84 -5.18
C TYR A 230 -22.25 -9.99 -4.72
N ASN A 231 -23.44 -10.59 -4.55
CA ASN A 231 -24.66 -9.91 -4.09
C ASN A 231 -24.95 -8.64 -4.91
N ARG A 232 -25.09 -8.81 -6.22
CA ARG A 232 -25.41 -7.73 -7.17
C ARG A 232 -26.60 -8.09 -8.06
N GLU A 233 -27.23 -7.05 -8.60
CA GLU A 233 -28.09 -7.13 -9.78
C GLU A 233 -27.63 -6.09 -10.79
N ILE A 234 -27.24 -6.51 -11.99
CA ILE A 234 -26.67 -5.63 -13.02
C ILE A 234 -27.54 -5.58 -14.28
N ARG A 235 -27.85 -4.36 -14.71
CA ARG A 235 -28.45 -4.06 -16.01
C ARG A 235 -27.41 -3.43 -16.92
N LEU A 236 -27.23 -4.02 -18.10
CA LEU A 236 -26.29 -3.53 -19.10
C LEU A 236 -26.98 -2.55 -20.03
N ILE A 237 -26.31 -1.45 -20.34
CA ILE A 237 -26.76 -0.44 -21.30
C ILE A 237 -25.79 -0.33 -22.47
N ASN A 238 -26.32 -0.02 -23.65
CA ASN A 238 -25.53 0.05 -24.87
C ASN A 238 -24.46 1.16 -24.78
N LYS A 239 -23.18 0.77 -24.82
CA LYS A 239 -22.03 1.69 -24.73
C LYS A 239 -22.01 2.79 -25.79
N LYS A 240 -22.57 2.55 -26.97
CA LYS A 240 -22.59 3.54 -28.07
C LYS A 240 -23.63 4.64 -27.86
N GLN A 241 -24.73 4.32 -27.19
CA GLN A 241 -25.82 5.28 -26.92
C GLN A 241 -25.65 5.96 -25.57
N TYR A 242 -25.22 5.22 -24.55
CA TYR A 242 -25.17 5.67 -23.17
C TYR A 242 -23.83 5.29 -22.54
N LEU A 243 -22.85 6.18 -22.68
CA LEU A 243 -21.52 6.00 -22.11
C LEU A 243 -21.42 6.72 -20.76
N PHE A 244 -21.28 5.95 -19.67
CA PHE A 244 -20.92 6.53 -18.39
C PHE A 244 -19.42 6.81 -18.33
N THR A 245 -19.08 8.07 -18.07
CA THR A 245 -17.71 8.57 -18.01
C THR A 245 -17.17 8.67 -16.59
N ASN A 246 -18.07 8.83 -15.61
CA ASN A 246 -17.83 8.74 -14.17
C ASN A 246 -18.60 7.55 -13.57
N GLU A 247 -18.27 7.21 -12.32
CA GLU A 247 -19.07 6.33 -11.50
C GLU A 247 -19.85 7.14 -10.47
N THR A 248 -21.11 6.78 -10.25
CA THR A 248 -21.94 7.34 -9.17
C THR A 248 -22.46 6.22 -8.29
N ASN A 249 -22.25 6.32 -6.98
CA ASN A 249 -22.84 5.42 -5.98
C ASN A 249 -23.79 6.21 -5.08
N ILE A 250 -24.98 5.66 -4.83
CA ILE A 250 -26.02 6.23 -3.96
C ILE A 250 -26.29 5.23 -2.85
N TYR A 251 -26.17 5.66 -1.60
CA TYR A 251 -26.28 4.80 -0.42
C TYR A 251 -26.59 5.62 0.82
N ASP A 252 -27.38 5.08 1.76
CA ASP A 252 -27.86 5.80 2.94
C ASP A 252 -28.35 7.22 2.59
N ASN A 253 -27.77 8.25 3.23
CA ASN A 253 -27.98 9.68 2.95
C ASN A 253 -26.84 10.30 2.10
N LYS A 254 -26.10 9.48 1.35
CA LYS A 254 -24.89 9.87 0.62
C LYS A 254 -24.96 9.58 -0.87
N VAL A 255 -24.28 10.42 -1.64
CA VAL A 255 -23.97 10.20 -3.05
C VAL A 255 -22.47 10.40 -3.24
N SER A 256 -21.79 9.41 -3.81
CA SER A 256 -20.40 9.56 -4.23
C SER A 256 -20.30 9.61 -5.74
N ILE A 257 -19.51 10.54 -6.27
CA ILE A 257 -19.21 10.65 -7.70
C ILE A 257 -17.70 10.51 -7.87
N ILE A 258 -17.28 9.61 -8.75
CA ILE A 258 -15.88 9.24 -8.94
C ILE A 258 -15.51 9.37 -10.42
N SER A 259 -14.50 10.17 -10.72
CA SER A 259 -13.96 10.34 -12.06
C SER A 259 -12.70 9.48 -12.23
N PHE A 260 -12.70 8.65 -13.27
CA PHE A 260 -11.57 7.83 -13.67
C PHE A 260 -11.11 8.25 -15.08
N SER A 261 -10.09 9.10 -15.13
CA SER A 261 -9.47 9.56 -16.37
C SER A 261 -7.97 9.84 -16.20
N GLU A 262 -7.26 10.02 -17.30
CA GLU A 262 -5.82 10.33 -17.28
C GLU A 262 -5.56 11.76 -16.82
N GLN A 263 -6.51 12.67 -17.05
CA GLN A 263 -6.44 14.07 -16.66
C GLN A 263 -6.94 14.30 -15.23
N GLU A 264 -7.83 13.43 -14.75
CA GLU A 264 -8.58 13.62 -13.51
C GLU A 264 -8.87 12.25 -12.86
N LEU A 265 -8.25 12.03 -11.70
CA LEU A 265 -8.50 10.88 -10.82
C LEU A 265 -8.94 11.41 -9.46
N ILE A 266 -10.23 11.73 -9.38
CA ILE A 266 -10.82 12.40 -8.21
C ILE A 266 -12.13 11.72 -7.84
N GLY A 267 -12.60 12.00 -6.63
CA GLY A 267 -13.99 11.76 -6.31
C GLY A 267 -14.48 12.66 -5.19
N MET A 268 -15.79 12.62 -4.99
CA MET A 268 -16.43 13.34 -3.90
C MET A 268 -17.52 12.52 -3.26
N ILE A 269 -17.76 12.78 -1.98
CA ILE A 269 -18.92 12.29 -1.23
C ILE A 269 -19.75 13.49 -0.82
N ILE A 270 -21.03 13.47 -1.18
CA ILE A 270 -22.04 14.45 -0.80
C ILE A 270 -22.97 13.76 0.19
N GLU A 271 -22.94 14.18 1.45
CA GLU A 271 -23.86 13.70 2.48
C GLU A 271 -25.02 14.70 2.62
N SER A 272 -26.17 14.32 2.07
CA SER A 272 -27.42 15.07 2.10
C SER A 272 -28.59 14.13 1.78
N PRO A 273 -29.59 14.00 2.68
CA PRO A 273 -30.75 13.16 2.43
C PRO A 273 -31.53 13.60 1.19
N GLU A 274 -31.77 14.91 1.02
CA GLU A 274 -32.49 15.48 -0.13
C GLU A 274 -31.83 15.14 -1.48
N ILE A 275 -30.50 15.22 -1.54
CA ILE A 275 -29.73 14.89 -2.75
C ILE A 275 -29.76 13.38 -2.99
N ALA A 276 -29.54 12.57 -1.94
CA ALA A 276 -29.55 11.12 -2.05
C ALA A 276 -30.92 10.58 -2.49
N ASP A 277 -32.00 11.13 -1.96
CA ASP A 277 -33.37 10.75 -2.30
C ASP A 277 -33.73 11.11 -3.73
N SER A 278 -33.35 12.32 -4.18
CA SER A 278 -33.53 12.73 -5.58
C SER A 278 -32.72 11.86 -6.54
N GLN A 279 -31.45 11.56 -6.22
CA GLN A 279 -30.61 10.69 -7.04
C GLN A 279 -31.12 9.24 -7.06
N ARG A 280 -31.68 8.76 -5.95
CA ARG A 280 -32.34 7.45 -5.88
C ARG A 280 -33.56 7.38 -6.79
N ALA A 281 -34.37 8.43 -6.84
CA ALA A 281 -35.51 8.52 -7.76
C ALA A 281 -35.05 8.49 -9.23
N ILE A 282 -34.01 9.25 -9.58
CA ILE A 282 -33.39 9.24 -10.91
C ILE A 282 -32.87 7.84 -11.25
N PHE A 283 -32.17 7.18 -10.32
CA PHE A 283 -31.73 5.81 -10.49
C PHE A 283 -32.89 4.88 -10.79
N GLN A 284 -33.99 4.96 -10.04
CA GLN A 284 -35.16 4.10 -10.25
C GLN A 284 -35.78 4.29 -11.64
N MET A 285 -35.88 5.54 -12.12
CA MET A 285 -36.35 5.82 -13.48
C MET A 285 -35.45 5.16 -14.54
N CYS A 286 -34.13 5.30 -14.41
CA CYS A 286 -33.16 4.67 -15.31
C CYS A 286 -33.19 3.15 -15.21
N TRP A 287 -33.38 2.63 -13.99
CA TRP A 287 -33.47 1.21 -13.71
C TRP A 287 -34.63 0.59 -14.46
N ASP A 288 -35.82 1.15 -14.32
CA ASP A 288 -37.04 0.70 -14.99
C ASP A 288 -36.91 0.77 -16.52
N PHE A 289 -36.26 1.82 -17.04
CA PHE A 289 -35.93 1.93 -18.46
C PHE A 289 -35.03 0.78 -18.95
N ALA A 290 -34.00 0.43 -18.18
CA ALA A 290 -33.04 -0.63 -18.51
C ALA A 290 -33.62 -2.06 -18.33
N SER A 291 -34.89 -2.21 -17.99
CA SER A 291 -35.54 -3.52 -17.79
C SER A 291 -35.56 -4.36 -19.08
N PRO A 292 -35.26 -5.67 -19.03
CA PRO A 292 -35.30 -6.56 -20.19
C PRO A 292 -36.65 -6.60 -20.92
N HIS A 293 -37.75 -6.32 -20.22
CA HIS A 293 -39.13 -6.42 -20.72
C HIS A 293 -39.50 -5.37 -21.78
N ARG A 294 -38.68 -4.34 -21.99
CA ARG A 294 -38.96 -3.25 -22.95
C ARG A 294 -38.46 -3.51 -24.37
N LYS A 295 -37.71 -4.60 -24.61
CA LYS A 295 -37.14 -4.95 -25.94
C LYS A 295 -38.18 -5.06 -27.07
N ASN A 296 -39.48 -5.16 -26.77
CA ASN A 296 -40.56 -5.28 -27.77
C ASN A 296 -41.35 -4.00 -28.09
N ARG A 297 -41.06 -2.82 -27.52
CA ARG A 297 -41.87 -1.60 -27.79
C ARG A 297 -41.20 -0.49 -28.60
N ASN A 298 -39.89 -0.55 -28.83
CA ASN A 298 -39.14 0.61 -29.36
C ASN A 298 -38.60 0.46 -30.79
N LYS A 299 -39.17 -0.42 -31.64
CA LYS A 299 -38.86 -0.36 -33.08
C LYS A 299 -39.58 0.76 -33.82
N ASP A 300 -40.64 1.34 -33.24
CA ASP A 300 -41.49 2.29 -33.99
C ASP A 300 -41.38 3.76 -33.56
N ASN A 301 -40.57 4.11 -32.54
CA ASN A 301 -40.52 5.49 -32.00
C ASN A 301 -39.10 5.99 -31.74
N LEU A 302 -38.20 5.83 -32.72
CA LEU A 302 -36.91 6.54 -32.75
C LEU A 302 -36.89 7.52 -33.92
N SER A 303 -37.86 8.44 -33.90
CA SER A 303 -37.78 9.74 -34.56
C SER A 303 -38.28 10.77 -33.55
N LEU A 304 -37.40 11.21 -32.67
CA LEU A 304 -37.45 12.46 -31.91
C LEU A 304 -36.33 12.39 -30.87
N PHE A 305 -35.15 12.84 -31.28
CA PHE A 305 -34.22 13.76 -30.61
C PHE A 305 -32.92 13.76 -31.42
#